data_AF-A0A7Y6Y336-F1
#
_entry.id   AF-A0A7Y6Y336-F1
#
_cell.length_a   1.000
_cell.length_b   1.000
_cell.length_c   1.000
_cell.angle_alpha   90.00
_cell.angle_beta   90.00
_cell.angle_gamma   90.00
#
_symmetry.space_group_name_H-M   'P 1'
#
loop_
_entity.id
_entity.type
_entity.pdbx_description
1 polymer ?
#
loop_
_entity_poly.entity_id
_entity_poly.type
_entity_poly.pdbx_seq_one_letter_code
_entity_poly.pdbx_strand_id
1 'polypeptide(L)'
;MINLDTPTTPLAASNAGMNPKHQDEESVSDETIAELKAEHEAELEALEQEQADELAALETEWSEQSESLESDDESAWLALDTEKQSAVDALHAEHEAETSALIAQQEAATDDLITELDGAREALEAALFAEWEALEAQLTEEWNAAEAAGTADDALAADHQAQREAQEWDHADQLEAFQQEYEAFLSDQAAAQLEERETLEVEHEAEWQAHEDEFNARINALEEEQQQAWQAFEEEREAAFDELEDAHKEARDALKEEQENEWEEIVGDAGDDLVKGSKDDDELTGGDGDDTLLGSNGNDTLDGGAGDDFIWSGADANGKDTAFGGEGNDVIGGGGGHDFLVGGDTQGSVSGSDIIFASSGDDTLVGGSWMDLNQNGIVDIDDFMPENEAPTDNNDSGDKNNGSDSEPTDADTTDDTSGETEGTPGDTLWGGIGDDHVFASDDADIVGAGVGDDIVYGLGGDDTIFAGQTGDDFIDAGAGDDKVYASKGDDTVYGGDGDDLIYGGNQNDLVDGGSGNDELYGGKDEDTISGGDGDDTLTGGAGEDRFVFSTNSGADVVTDFDNHDDVLDFTGTGLAFEEISATATDAGLLLSWDGGSVLLAGITEPADSAWFDF
;
A
#
# COMPACT_ATOMS: atom_id res chain seq x y z
N MET A 1 88.86 -63.45 8.05
CA MET A 1 89.79 -64.02 9.05
C MET A 1 89.26 -63.66 10.44
N ILE A 2 88.78 -64.68 11.18
CA ILE A 2 88.95 -64.93 12.64
C ILE A 2 88.68 -63.73 13.56
N ASN A 3 87.69 -63.72 14.46
CA ASN A 3 87.48 -64.60 15.64
C ASN A 3 86.06 -64.28 16.20
N LEU A 4 85.09 -65.17 16.35
CA LEU A 4 84.94 -66.32 17.26
C LEU A 4 85.18 -66.03 18.75
N ASP A 5 84.05 -65.92 19.47
CA ASP A 5 83.75 -66.47 20.81
C ASP A 5 82.22 -66.29 21.01
N THR A 6 81.29 -67.21 20.72
CA THR A 6 80.98 -68.59 21.22
C THR A 6 80.79 -68.66 22.75
N PRO A 7 79.87 -69.49 23.33
CA PRO A 7 79.49 -70.85 22.88
C PRO A 7 77.98 -71.16 22.79
N THR A 8 77.46 -71.70 21.67
CA THR A 8 77.45 -73.11 21.19
C THR A 8 76.32 -73.94 21.83
N THR A 9 75.35 -74.53 21.12
CA THR A 9 75.39 -75.24 19.82
C THR A 9 74.03 -75.13 19.10
N PRO A 10 73.96 -74.55 17.89
CA PRO A 10 72.72 -74.36 17.13
C PRO A 10 72.32 -75.58 16.30
N LEU A 11 71.04 -75.53 15.91
CA LEU A 11 70.18 -76.59 15.43
C LEU A 11 70.83 -77.55 14.43
N ALA A 12 70.71 -78.83 14.77
CA ALA A 12 70.87 -79.91 13.81
C ALA A 12 69.82 -79.74 12.72
N ALA A 13 70.29 -79.32 11.54
CA ALA A 13 69.70 -79.71 10.28
C ALA A 13 69.61 -81.24 10.25
N SER A 14 68.42 -81.78 10.50
CA SER A 14 68.05 -83.11 10.03
C SER A 14 67.10 -82.94 8.85
N ASN A 15 67.71 -83.03 7.68
CA ASN A 15 67.12 -83.46 6.43
C ASN A 15 66.06 -84.57 6.66
N ALA A 16 64.81 -84.33 6.28
CA ALA A 16 63.90 -85.35 5.77
C ALA A 16 62.68 -84.72 5.05
N GLY A 17 62.93 -84.22 3.84
CA GLY A 17 62.05 -84.41 2.68
C GLY A 17 60.70 -83.70 2.67
N MET A 18 60.66 -82.49 2.10
CA MET A 18 59.46 -82.07 1.36
C MET A 18 59.36 -82.92 0.08
N ASN A 19 58.42 -83.86 0.11
CA ASN A 19 57.85 -84.58 -1.02
C ASN A 19 56.36 -84.20 -1.02
N PRO A 20 55.76 -83.79 -2.15
CA PRO A 20 54.50 -83.07 -2.13
C PRO A 20 53.35 -84.02 -1.83
N LYS A 21 52.66 -83.77 -0.70
CA LYS A 21 51.29 -84.21 -0.42
C LYS A 21 50.85 -83.71 0.97
N HIS A 22 49.83 -82.87 0.95
CA HIS A 22 48.73 -82.74 1.91
C HIS A 22 49.04 -82.47 3.40
N GLN A 23 48.22 -81.55 3.90
CA GLN A 23 47.58 -81.50 5.22
C GLN A 23 48.30 -80.70 6.32
N ASP A 24 47.50 -79.74 6.80
CA ASP A 24 47.48 -79.21 8.15
C ASP A 24 48.64 -78.29 8.53
N GLU A 25 48.56 -77.04 8.07
CA GLU A 25 49.04 -75.90 8.85
C GLU A 25 47.84 -74.97 9.08
N GLU A 26 47.22 -75.19 10.24
CA GLU A 26 46.33 -74.33 11.02
C GLU A 26 46.24 -72.88 10.53
N SER A 27 45.19 -72.58 9.77
CA SER A 27 44.57 -71.26 9.79
C SER A 27 44.15 -70.97 11.23
N VAL A 28 44.45 -69.77 11.73
CA VAL A 28 43.94 -69.21 12.99
C VAL A 28 42.49 -69.68 13.22
N SER A 29 42.29 -70.49 14.26
CA SER A 29 41.12 -71.38 14.37
C SER A 29 39.81 -70.62 14.63
N ASP A 30 38.73 -71.07 13.95
CA ASP A 30 37.33 -70.64 14.12
C ASP A 30 36.85 -70.56 15.59
N GLU A 31 37.54 -71.26 16.50
CA GLU A 31 37.25 -71.33 17.94
C GLU A 31 37.58 -70.02 18.68
N THR A 32 38.61 -69.28 18.23
CA THR A 32 39.00 -67.98 18.84
C THR A 32 38.00 -66.88 18.49
N ILE A 33 37.44 -66.96 17.29
CA ILE A 33 36.43 -66.00 16.78
C ILE A 33 35.09 -66.22 17.48
N ALA A 34 34.72 -67.47 17.75
CA ALA A 34 33.48 -67.80 18.46
C ALA A 34 33.48 -67.35 19.93
N GLU A 35 34.62 -67.42 20.64
CA GLU A 35 34.72 -66.92 22.02
C GLU A 35 34.61 -65.39 22.09
N LEU A 36 35.28 -64.66 21.18
CA LEU A 36 35.20 -63.20 21.11
C LEU A 36 33.76 -62.72 20.79
N LYS A 37 33.06 -63.42 19.89
CA LYS A 37 31.66 -63.11 19.54
C LYS A 37 30.71 -63.28 20.72
N ALA A 38 30.89 -64.32 21.53
CA ALA A 38 30.02 -64.60 22.67
C ALA A 38 30.27 -63.67 23.88
N GLU A 39 31.52 -63.22 24.10
CA GLU A 39 31.83 -62.24 25.15
C GLU A 39 31.24 -60.86 24.80
N HIS A 40 31.30 -60.50 23.51
CA HIS A 40 30.76 -59.27 22.97
C HIS A 40 29.23 -59.17 23.02
N GLU A 41 28.53 -60.24 22.66
CA GLU A 41 27.06 -60.31 22.68
C GLU A 41 26.50 -60.18 24.12
N ALA A 42 27.25 -60.65 25.12
CA ALA A 42 26.88 -60.53 26.53
C ALA A 42 27.14 -59.13 27.13
N GLU A 43 28.14 -58.40 26.63
CA GLU A 43 28.38 -57.00 27.05
C GLU A 43 27.31 -56.05 26.47
N LEU A 44 26.86 -56.31 25.24
CA LEU A 44 25.75 -55.59 24.59
C LEU A 44 24.42 -55.76 25.35
N GLU A 45 24.02 -57.00 25.66
CA GLU A 45 22.74 -57.27 26.34
C GLU A 45 22.68 -56.67 27.76
N ALA A 46 23.85 -56.51 28.42
CA ALA A 46 23.94 -55.86 29.73
C ALA A 46 23.79 -54.34 29.64
N LEU A 47 24.32 -53.74 28.58
CA LEU A 47 24.32 -52.30 28.34
C LEU A 47 22.93 -51.82 27.88
N GLU A 48 22.24 -52.60 27.04
CA GLU A 48 20.84 -52.40 26.66
C GLU A 48 19.90 -52.36 27.88
N GLN A 49 20.12 -53.25 28.85
CA GLN A 49 19.30 -53.31 30.06
C GLN A 49 19.54 -52.13 31.01
N GLU A 50 20.77 -51.59 31.08
CA GLU A 50 21.09 -50.41 31.89
C GLU A 50 20.43 -49.15 31.31
N GLN A 51 20.45 -49.00 29.98
CA GLN A 51 19.82 -47.86 29.30
C GLN A 51 18.29 -47.88 29.38
N ALA A 52 17.66 -49.06 29.28
CA ALA A 52 16.23 -49.21 29.46
C ALA A 52 15.75 -48.80 30.87
N ASP A 53 16.57 -49.08 31.90
CA ASP A 53 16.26 -48.70 33.29
C ASP A 53 16.44 -47.18 33.52
N GLU A 54 17.41 -46.53 32.88
CA GLU A 54 17.60 -45.06 32.97
C GLU A 54 16.50 -44.27 32.25
N LEU A 55 16.06 -44.75 31.07
CA LEU A 55 14.97 -44.12 30.33
C LEU A 55 13.65 -44.16 31.13
N ALA A 56 13.33 -45.31 31.74
CA ALA A 56 12.13 -45.47 32.55
C ALA A 56 12.12 -44.56 33.81
N ALA A 57 13.29 -44.26 34.36
CA ALA A 57 13.43 -43.33 35.49
C ALA A 57 13.17 -41.88 35.06
N LEU A 58 13.72 -41.44 33.92
CA LEU A 58 13.49 -40.11 33.36
C LEU A 58 12.03 -39.87 32.96
N GLU A 59 11.37 -40.87 32.38
CA GLU A 59 9.94 -40.80 32.04
C GLU A 59 9.05 -40.57 33.27
N THR A 60 9.39 -41.19 34.40
CA THR A 60 8.65 -41.01 35.65
C THR A 60 8.82 -39.59 36.19
N GLU A 61 10.04 -39.05 36.15
CA GLU A 61 10.35 -37.71 36.64
C GLU A 61 9.67 -36.61 35.80
N TRP A 62 9.64 -36.76 34.47
CA TRP A 62 8.97 -35.81 33.59
C TRP A 62 7.45 -35.86 33.67
N SER A 63 6.87 -37.04 33.94
CA SER A 63 5.43 -37.15 34.20
C SER A 63 5.04 -36.32 35.43
N GLU A 64 5.78 -36.42 36.54
CA GLU A 64 5.49 -35.69 37.78
C GLU A 64 5.68 -34.18 37.62
N GLN A 65 6.69 -33.73 36.86
CA GLN A 65 6.89 -32.30 36.59
C GLN A 65 5.77 -31.70 35.74
N SER A 66 5.28 -32.43 34.73
CA SER A 66 4.20 -31.97 33.86
C SER A 66 2.87 -31.77 34.58
N GLU A 67 2.56 -32.59 35.60
CA GLU A 67 1.35 -32.43 36.44
C GLU A 67 1.42 -31.19 37.36
N SER A 68 2.60 -30.62 37.57
CA SER A 68 2.82 -29.49 38.49
C SER A 68 2.80 -28.10 37.83
N LEU A 69 2.75 -28.04 36.50
CA LEU A 69 2.74 -26.80 35.73
C LEU A 69 1.31 -26.27 35.55
N GLU A 70 1.07 -25.00 35.88
CA GLU A 70 -0.23 -24.32 35.64
C GLU A 70 -0.41 -24.04 34.13
N SER A 71 -1.66 -24.09 33.64
CA SER A 71 -2.02 -24.20 32.21
C SER A 71 -1.65 -23.02 31.30
N ASP A 72 -1.16 -21.91 31.85
CA ASP A 72 -1.13 -20.62 31.13
C ASP A 72 0.29 -20.08 30.87
N ASP A 73 1.36 -20.79 31.25
CA ASP A 73 2.74 -20.36 31.01
C ASP A 73 3.40 -21.16 29.87
N GLU A 74 3.15 -20.71 28.65
CA GLU A 74 3.74 -21.24 27.40
C GLU A 74 5.28 -21.30 27.46
N SER A 75 5.90 -20.38 28.22
CA SER A 75 7.35 -20.33 28.42
C SER A 75 7.88 -21.49 29.26
N ALA A 76 7.08 -21.96 30.22
CA ALA A 76 7.43 -23.08 31.10
C ALA A 76 7.33 -24.42 30.37
N TRP A 77 6.32 -24.56 29.50
CA TRP A 77 6.18 -25.73 28.62
C TRP A 77 7.31 -25.83 27.60
N LEU A 78 7.66 -24.72 26.94
CA LEU A 78 8.78 -24.69 25.99
C LEU A 78 10.14 -25.01 26.68
N ALA A 79 10.31 -24.59 27.93
CA ALA A 79 11.50 -24.90 28.72
C ALA A 79 11.58 -26.40 29.06
N LEU A 80 10.45 -27.01 29.45
CA LEU A 80 10.38 -28.45 29.73
C LEU A 80 10.63 -29.28 28.45
N ASP A 81 10.10 -28.84 27.30
CA ASP A 81 10.33 -29.48 26.01
C ASP A 81 11.81 -29.39 25.59
N THR A 82 12.42 -28.22 25.79
CA THR A 82 13.86 -28.02 25.54
C THR A 82 14.72 -28.89 26.46
N GLU A 83 14.32 -29.07 27.73
CA GLU A 83 15.02 -29.92 28.69
C GLU A 83 14.91 -31.41 28.32
N LYS A 84 13.73 -31.85 27.87
CA LYS A 84 13.51 -33.21 27.35
C LYS A 84 14.36 -33.49 26.11
N GLN A 85 14.33 -32.59 25.12
CA GLN A 85 15.14 -32.75 23.91
C GLN A 85 16.64 -32.81 24.25
N SER A 86 17.10 -31.98 25.19
CA SER A 86 18.50 -31.97 25.62
C SER A 86 18.92 -33.28 26.31
N ALA A 87 18.02 -33.93 27.05
CA ALA A 87 18.29 -35.22 27.70
C ALA A 87 18.33 -36.37 26.69
N VAL A 88 17.43 -36.36 25.69
CA VAL A 88 17.46 -37.31 24.58
C VAL A 88 18.73 -37.17 23.77
N ASP A 89 19.12 -35.94 23.43
CA ASP A 89 20.37 -35.66 22.71
C ASP A 89 21.61 -36.15 23.49
N ALA A 90 21.57 -36.06 24.82
CA ALA A 90 22.66 -36.52 25.68
C ALA A 90 22.78 -38.05 25.70
N LEU A 91 21.66 -38.78 25.80
CA LEU A 91 21.64 -40.25 25.70
C LEU A 91 22.11 -40.71 24.32
N HIS A 92 21.69 -40.02 23.25
CA HIS A 92 22.14 -40.32 21.90
C HIS A 92 23.66 -40.16 21.75
N ALA A 93 24.23 -39.10 22.33
CA ALA A 93 25.67 -38.86 22.29
C ALA A 93 26.47 -39.90 23.10
N GLU A 94 25.93 -40.42 24.21
CA GLU A 94 26.55 -41.49 24.99
C GLU A 94 26.54 -42.81 24.21
N HIS A 95 25.40 -43.16 23.61
CA HIS A 95 25.25 -44.38 22.81
C HIS A 95 26.10 -44.38 21.52
N GLU A 96 26.18 -43.24 20.83
CA GLU A 96 27.09 -43.07 19.67
C GLU A 96 28.55 -43.29 20.09
N ALA A 97 28.94 -42.83 21.29
CA ALA A 97 30.30 -42.98 21.79
C ALA A 97 30.63 -44.43 22.14
N GLU A 98 29.70 -45.18 22.74
CA GLU A 98 29.88 -46.59 23.09
C GLU A 98 29.94 -47.48 21.85
N THR A 99 29.03 -47.28 20.88
CA THR A 99 29.04 -47.98 19.59
C THR A 99 30.34 -47.71 18.82
N SER A 100 30.81 -46.46 18.83
CA SER A 100 32.09 -46.08 18.20
C SER A 100 33.29 -46.74 18.89
N ALA A 101 33.26 -46.90 20.21
CA ALA A 101 34.32 -47.57 20.95
C ALA A 101 34.42 -49.06 20.61
N LEU A 102 33.27 -49.71 20.43
CA LEU A 102 33.14 -51.11 20.05
C LEU A 102 33.74 -51.38 18.65
N ILE A 103 33.37 -50.54 17.66
CA ILE A 103 33.90 -50.60 16.30
C ILE A 103 35.43 -50.42 16.32
N ALA A 104 35.94 -49.45 17.09
CA ALA A 104 37.37 -49.19 17.19
C ALA A 104 38.15 -50.39 17.79
N GLN A 105 37.56 -51.14 18.72
CA GLN A 105 38.16 -52.35 19.27
C GLN A 105 38.27 -53.46 18.22
N GLN A 106 37.27 -53.59 17.35
CA GLN A 106 37.24 -54.59 16.29
C GLN A 106 38.23 -54.27 15.15
N GLU A 107 38.35 -53.00 14.76
CA GLU A 107 39.35 -52.54 13.79
C GLU A 107 40.79 -52.82 14.27
N ALA A 108 41.06 -52.60 15.56
CA ALA A 108 42.38 -52.87 16.14
C ALA A 108 42.76 -54.36 16.07
N ALA A 109 41.81 -55.27 16.25
CA ALA A 109 42.06 -56.70 16.14
C ALA A 109 42.35 -57.13 14.69
N THR A 110 41.73 -56.47 13.70
CA THR A 110 42.00 -56.72 12.28
C THR A 110 43.38 -56.22 11.85
N ASP A 111 43.83 -55.06 12.36
CA ASP A 111 45.18 -54.52 12.07
C ASP A 111 46.32 -55.43 12.56
N ASP A 112 46.13 -56.09 13.71
CA ASP A 112 47.10 -57.05 14.25
C ASP A 112 47.26 -58.28 13.32
N LEU A 113 46.16 -58.79 12.74
CA LEU A 113 46.14 -59.89 11.78
C LEU A 113 46.82 -59.53 10.45
N ILE A 114 46.59 -58.32 9.93
CA ILE A 114 47.23 -57.82 8.70
C ILE A 114 48.75 -57.80 8.87
N THR A 115 49.22 -57.36 10.03
CA THR A 115 50.66 -57.29 10.35
C THR A 115 51.33 -58.66 10.34
N GLU A 116 50.66 -59.71 10.81
CA GLU A 116 51.18 -61.08 10.79
C GLU A 116 51.31 -61.63 9.36
N LEU A 117 50.32 -61.38 8.50
CA LEU A 117 50.31 -61.82 7.11
C LEU A 117 51.36 -61.12 6.25
N ASP A 118 51.60 -59.82 6.45
CA ASP A 118 52.66 -59.09 5.76
C ASP A 118 54.04 -59.68 6.10
N GLY A 119 54.25 -60.08 7.35
CA GLY A 119 55.48 -60.77 7.78
C GLY A 119 55.68 -62.13 7.08
N ALA A 120 54.59 -62.87 6.81
CA ALA A 120 54.64 -64.12 6.07
C ALA A 120 55.03 -63.90 4.59
N ARG A 121 54.52 -62.82 3.96
CA ARG A 121 54.90 -62.48 2.58
C ARG A 121 56.38 -62.17 2.44
N GLU A 122 56.91 -61.34 3.33
CA GLU A 122 58.34 -60.99 3.31
C GLU A 122 59.24 -62.23 3.45
N ALA A 123 58.84 -63.20 4.28
CA ALA A 123 59.56 -64.46 4.43
C ALA A 123 59.57 -65.31 3.15
N LEU A 124 58.44 -65.34 2.41
CA LEU A 124 58.34 -66.03 1.14
C LEU A 124 59.22 -65.38 0.06
N GLU A 125 59.16 -64.06 -0.08
CA GLU A 125 59.99 -63.31 -1.04
C GLU A 125 61.49 -63.55 -0.78
N ALA A 126 61.90 -63.55 0.49
CA ALA A 126 63.29 -63.82 0.87
C ALA A 126 63.73 -65.26 0.51
N ALA A 127 62.84 -66.25 0.63
CA ALA A 127 63.13 -67.63 0.26
C ALA A 127 63.29 -67.79 -1.25
N LEU A 128 62.39 -67.21 -2.05
CA LEU A 128 62.46 -67.25 -3.51
C LEU A 128 63.74 -66.58 -4.02
N PHE A 129 64.10 -65.42 -3.47
CA PHE A 129 65.33 -64.74 -3.85
C PHE A 129 66.59 -65.59 -3.60
N ALA A 130 66.64 -66.32 -2.49
CA ALA A 130 67.75 -67.21 -2.18
C ALA A 130 67.88 -68.38 -3.19
N GLU A 131 66.76 -68.89 -3.73
CA GLU A 131 66.78 -69.89 -4.79
C GLU A 131 67.31 -69.34 -6.11
N TRP A 132 66.95 -68.10 -6.46
CA TRP A 132 67.42 -67.45 -7.67
C TRP A 132 68.94 -67.23 -7.62
N GLU A 133 69.47 -66.77 -6.49
CA GLU A 133 70.92 -66.61 -6.31
C GLU A 133 71.67 -67.95 -6.44
N ALA A 134 71.07 -69.04 -5.97
CA ALA A 134 71.66 -70.37 -6.11
C ALA A 134 71.71 -70.85 -7.57
N LEU A 135 70.65 -70.60 -8.36
CA LEU A 135 70.66 -70.90 -9.80
C LEU A 135 71.73 -70.09 -10.52
N GLU A 136 71.80 -68.78 -10.29
CA GLU A 136 72.74 -67.92 -11.01
C GLU A 136 74.21 -68.29 -10.71
N ALA A 137 74.50 -68.70 -9.48
CA ALA A 137 75.79 -69.25 -9.10
C ALA A 137 76.11 -70.54 -9.87
N GLN A 138 75.14 -71.45 -10.02
CA GLN A 138 75.30 -72.70 -10.77
C GLN A 138 75.55 -72.46 -12.26
N LEU A 139 74.74 -71.60 -12.89
CA LEU A 139 74.89 -71.25 -14.31
C LEU A 139 76.25 -70.60 -14.58
N THR A 140 76.69 -69.71 -13.70
CA THR A 140 78.01 -69.07 -13.79
C THR A 140 79.14 -70.10 -13.70
N GLU A 141 79.04 -71.10 -12.81
CA GLU A 141 80.04 -72.15 -12.68
C GLU A 141 80.11 -73.03 -13.93
N GLU A 142 78.95 -73.42 -14.49
CA GLU A 142 78.87 -74.19 -15.72
C GLU A 142 79.44 -73.43 -16.92
N TRP A 143 79.13 -72.12 -17.04
CA TRP A 143 79.67 -71.27 -18.10
C TRP A 143 81.19 -71.19 -18.04
N ASN A 144 81.75 -70.92 -16.86
CA ASN A 144 83.19 -70.86 -16.65
C ASN A 144 83.88 -72.20 -16.99
N ALA A 145 83.24 -73.32 -16.66
CA ALA A 145 83.74 -74.66 -17.01
C ALA A 145 83.73 -74.90 -18.54
N ALA A 146 82.67 -74.49 -19.23
CA ALA A 146 82.55 -74.59 -20.68
C ALA A 146 83.56 -73.69 -21.41
N GLU A 147 83.82 -72.48 -20.90
CA GLU A 147 84.81 -71.56 -21.46
C GLU A 147 86.22 -72.15 -21.32
N ALA A 148 86.55 -72.74 -20.16
CA ALA A 148 87.82 -73.44 -19.95
C ALA A 148 88.00 -74.66 -20.86
N ALA A 149 86.92 -75.34 -21.23
CA ALA A 149 86.93 -76.47 -22.18
C ALA A 149 86.94 -76.03 -23.66
N GLY A 150 86.77 -74.72 -23.94
CA GLY A 150 86.64 -74.17 -25.29
C GLY A 150 85.31 -74.53 -25.98
N THR A 151 84.29 -74.89 -25.19
CA THR A 151 82.97 -75.32 -25.65
C THR A 151 81.86 -74.33 -25.31
N ALA A 152 82.17 -73.21 -24.67
CA ALA A 152 81.21 -72.12 -24.49
C ALA A 152 80.82 -71.55 -25.86
N ASP A 153 79.53 -71.61 -26.17
CA ASP A 153 78.95 -71.13 -27.41
C ASP A 153 77.61 -70.43 -27.16
N ASP A 154 77.05 -69.85 -28.22
CA ASP A 154 75.79 -69.13 -28.16
C ASP A 154 74.62 -70.05 -27.75
N ALA A 155 74.73 -71.37 -27.94
CA ALA A 155 73.69 -72.32 -27.56
C ALA A 155 73.63 -72.52 -26.05
N LEU A 156 74.78 -72.62 -25.37
CA LEU A 156 74.82 -72.68 -23.91
C LEU A 156 74.34 -71.37 -23.27
N ALA A 157 74.67 -70.22 -23.88
CA ALA A 157 74.21 -68.92 -23.37
C ALA A 157 72.68 -68.79 -23.46
N ALA A 158 72.10 -69.25 -24.57
CA ALA A 158 70.66 -69.27 -24.77
C ALA A 158 69.96 -70.25 -23.79
N ASP A 159 70.57 -71.41 -23.51
CA ASP A 159 70.04 -72.36 -22.53
C ASP A 159 70.04 -71.77 -21.11
N HIS A 160 71.14 -71.13 -20.69
CA HIS A 160 71.23 -70.44 -19.40
C HIS A 160 70.23 -69.30 -19.29
N GLN A 161 70.03 -68.53 -20.36
CA GLN A 161 68.99 -67.50 -20.40
C GLN A 161 67.60 -68.12 -20.24
N ALA A 162 67.31 -69.22 -20.93
CA ALA A 162 66.03 -69.91 -20.81
C ALA A 162 65.79 -70.45 -19.39
N GLN A 163 66.83 -70.92 -18.68
CA GLN A 163 66.72 -71.37 -17.30
C GLN A 163 66.41 -70.21 -16.33
N ARG A 164 67.06 -69.05 -16.49
CA ARG A 164 66.73 -67.85 -15.71
C ARG A 164 65.29 -67.40 -15.94
N GLU A 165 64.89 -67.29 -17.21
CA GLU A 165 63.53 -66.91 -17.57
C GLU A 165 62.52 -67.89 -16.96
N ALA A 166 62.77 -69.20 -17.02
CA ALA A 166 61.89 -70.20 -16.41
C ALA A 166 61.75 -70.03 -14.89
N GLN A 167 62.83 -69.74 -14.17
CA GLN A 167 62.77 -69.54 -12.72
C GLN A 167 62.12 -68.21 -12.33
N GLU A 168 62.34 -67.14 -13.10
CA GLU A 168 61.63 -65.87 -12.91
C GLU A 168 60.11 -66.04 -13.08
N TRP A 169 59.66 -66.81 -14.06
CA TRP A 169 58.25 -67.13 -14.24
C TRP A 169 57.70 -67.97 -13.08
N ASP A 170 58.41 -68.99 -12.62
CA ASP A 170 57.97 -69.83 -11.49
C ASP A 170 57.86 -69.03 -10.19
N HIS A 171 58.82 -68.14 -9.92
CA HIS A 171 58.78 -67.23 -8.76
C HIS A 171 57.64 -66.22 -8.86
N ALA A 172 57.39 -65.68 -10.05
CA ALA A 172 56.25 -64.79 -10.28
C ALA A 172 54.92 -65.51 -10.04
N ASP A 173 54.77 -66.75 -10.53
CA ASP A 173 53.56 -67.55 -10.35
C ASP A 173 53.32 -67.87 -8.85
N GLN A 174 54.37 -68.16 -8.07
CA GLN A 174 54.24 -68.43 -6.64
C GLN A 174 53.84 -67.18 -5.83
N LEU A 175 54.43 -66.02 -6.14
CA LEU A 175 54.07 -64.76 -5.47
C LEU A 175 52.66 -64.31 -5.86
N GLU A 176 52.26 -64.50 -7.12
CA GLU A 176 50.90 -64.23 -7.58
C GLU A 176 49.88 -65.15 -6.90
N ALA A 177 50.19 -66.43 -6.72
CA ALA A 177 49.33 -67.35 -5.97
C ALA A 177 49.15 -66.93 -4.50
N PHE A 178 50.24 -66.55 -3.81
CA PHE A 178 50.15 -66.04 -2.44
C PHE A 178 49.33 -64.74 -2.38
N GLN A 179 49.55 -63.81 -3.31
CA GLN A 179 48.81 -62.55 -3.37
C GLN A 179 47.31 -62.80 -3.60
N GLN A 180 46.94 -63.76 -4.45
CA GLN A 180 45.54 -64.14 -4.67
C GLN A 180 44.89 -64.72 -3.41
N GLU A 181 45.60 -65.57 -2.65
CA GLU A 181 45.07 -66.11 -1.38
C GLU A 181 44.96 -65.04 -0.29
N TYR A 182 45.94 -64.13 -0.19
CA TYR A 182 45.91 -62.99 0.72
C TYR A 182 44.74 -62.05 0.43
N GLU A 183 44.54 -61.69 -0.84
CA GLU A 183 43.41 -60.85 -1.27
C GLU A 183 42.06 -61.53 -1.04
N ALA A 184 41.97 -62.85 -1.25
CA ALA A 184 40.77 -63.61 -0.95
C ALA A 184 40.45 -63.62 0.56
N PHE A 185 41.45 -63.83 1.41
CA PHE A 185 41.26 -63.81 2.87
C PHE A 185 40.80 -62.43 3.37
N LEU A 186 41.44 -61.35 2.93
CA LEU A 186 41.03 -59.99 3.29
C LEU A 186 39.62 -59.68 2.78
N SER A 187 39.28 -60.14 1.57
CA SER A 187 37.94 -59.98 1.02
C SER A 187 36.89 -60.73 1.84
N ASP A 188 37.18 -61.96 2.27
CA ASP A 188 36.25 -62.76 3.06
C ASP A 188 36.06 -62.18 4.47
N GLN A 189 37.14 -61.70 5.13
CA GLN A 189 37.02 -61.01 6.41
C GLN A 189 36.26 -59.69 6.30
N ALA A 190 36.56 -58.87 5.29
CA ALA A 190 35.85 -57.63 5.05
C ALA A 190 34.36 -57.86 4.75
N ALA A 191 34.03 -58.93 4.03
CA ALA A 191 32.65 -59.32 3.77
C ALA A 191 31.93 -59.78 5.05
N ALA A 192 32.57 -60.57 5.90
CA ALA A 192 31.98 -61.02 7.16
C ALA A 192 31.75 -59.86 8.15
N GLN A 193 32.71 -58.94 8.26
CA GLN A 193 32.55 -57.74 9.10
C GLN A 193 31.48 -56.80 8.54
N LEU A 194 31.38 -56.66 7.22
CA LEU A 194 30.33 -55.86 6.61
C LEU A 194 28.94 -56.47 6.83
N GLU A 195 28.78 -57.79 6.68
CA GLU A 195 27.49 -58.48 6.90
C GLU A 195 27.05 -58.40 8.37
N GLU A 196 27.97 -58.53 9.32
CA GLU A 196 27.69 -58.36 10.74
C GLU A 196 27.33 -56.90 11.09
N ARG A 197 28.07 -55.93 10.54
CA ARG A 197 27.78 -54.50 10.73
C ARG A 197 26.44 -54.10 10.13
N GLU A 198 26.14 -54.53 8.91
CA GLU A 198 24.87 -54.24 8.24
C GLU A 198 23.68 -54.89 8.98
N THR A 199 23.87 -56.07 9.59
CA THR A 199 22.81 -56.71 10.38
C THR A 199 22.55 -55.96 11.69
N LEU A 200 23.61 -55.60 12.42
CA LEU A 200 23.51 -54.82 13.66
C LEU A 200 22.91 -53.43 13.41
N GLU A 201 23.36 -52.74 12.37
CA GLU A 201 22.81 -51.42 11.99
C GLU A 201 21.31 -51.51 11.66
N VAL A 202 20.86 -52.58 10.98
CA VAL A 202 19.44 -52.73 10.60
C VAL A 202 18.54 -53.15 11.75
N GLU A 203 18.97 -54.09 12.60
CA GLU A 203 18.18 -54.51 13.77
C GLU A 203 18.06 -53.35 14.77
N HIS A 204 19.15 -52.64 15.02
CA HIS A 204 19.18 -51.53 15.97
C HIS A 204 18.40 -50.29 15.48
N GLU A 205 18.48 -49.94 14.20
CA GLU A 205 17.67 -48.86 13.60
C GLU A 205 16.16 -49.19 13.66
N ALA A 206 15.78 -50.45 13.42
CA ALA A 206 14.38 -50.86 13.45
C ALA A 206 13.76 -50.82 14.86
N GLU A 207 14.53 -51.18 15.89
CA GLU A 207 14.09 -51.09 17.28
C GLU A 207 13.99 -49.65 17.76
N TRP A 208 14.96 -48.81 17.38
CA TRP A 208 14.93 -47.38 17.69
C TRP A 208 13.74 -46.68 17.04
N GLN A 209 13.48 -46.94 15.76
CA GLN A 209 12.33 -46.36 15.06
C GLN A 209 10.99 -46.80 15.67
N ALA A 210 10.90 -48.03 16.18
CA ALA A 210 9.71 -48.50 16.91
C ALA A 210 9.51 -47.75 18.24
N HIS A 211 10.60 -47.47 18.97
CA HIS A 211 10.58 -46.67 20.19
C HIS A 211 10.23 -45.20 19.93
N GLU A 212 10.81 -44.60 18.88
CA GLU A 212 10.50 -43.24 18.45
C GLU A 212 9.03 -43.10 18.03
N ASP A 213 8.50 -44.07 17.27
CA ASP A 213 7.09 -44.10 16.87
C ASP A 213 6.15 -44.24 18.09
N GLU A 214 6.48 -45.09 19.07
CA GLU A 214 5.67 -45.23 20.29
C GLU A 214 5.71 -43.97 21.16
N PHE A 215 6.87 -43.33 21.28
CA PHE A 215 7.06 -42.07 22.00
C PHE A 215 6.27 -40.93 21.33
N ASN A 216 6.42 -40.75 20.01
CA ASN A 216 5.70 -39.74 19.25
C ASN A 216 4.19 -39.97 19.26
N ALA A 217 3.72 -41.22 19.20
CA ALA A 217 2.30 -41.53 19.32
C ALA A 217 1.74 -41.11 20.70
N ARG A 218 2.54 -41.20 21.76
CA ARG A 218 2.13 -40.84 23.12
C ARG A 218 2.15 -39.33 23.37
N ILE A 219 3.13 -38.61 22.82
CA ILE A 219 3.16 -37.14 22.80
C ILE A 219 1.93 -36.60 22.07
N ASN A 220 1.68 -37.08 20.84
CA ASN A 220 0.54 -36.63 20.04
C ASN A 220 -0.80 -36.92 20.75
N ALA A 221 -0.93 -38.06 21.44
CA ALA A 221 -2.14 -38.38 22.20
C ALA A 221 -2.35 -37.43 23.40
N LEU A 222 -1.27 -37.04 24.09
CA LEU A 222 -1.31 -36.07 25.19
C LEU A 222 -1.63 -34.66 24.68
N GLU A 223 -1.06 -34.26 23.54
CA GLU A 223 -1.37 -32.98 22.90
C GLU A 223 -2.83 -32.92 22.42
N GLU A 224 -3.36 -34.00 21.84
CA GLU A 224 -4.77 -34.10 21.47
C GLU A 224 -5.71 -34.01 22.69
N GLU A 225 -5.35 -34.66 23.81
CA GLU A 225 -6.13 -34.59 25.05
C GLU A 225 -6.11 -33.17 25.66
N GLN A 226 -4.95 -32.50 25.66
CA GLN A 226 -4.83 -31.11 26.11
C GLN A 226 -5.56 -30.14 25.18
N GLN A 227 -5.49 -30.33 23.86
CA GLN A 227 -6.18 -29.49 22.89
C GLN A 227 -7.70 -29.63 23.01
N GLN A 228 -8.21 -30.84 23.26
CA GLN A 228 -9.63 -31.06 23.53
C GLN A 228 -10.08 -30.43 24.85
N ALA A 229 -9.26 -30.53 25.90
CA ALA A 229 -9.54 -29.87 27.18
C ALA A 229 -9.54 -28.35 27.07
N TRP A 230 -8.60 -27.79 26.30
CA TRP A 230 -8.51 -26.36 26.03
C TRP A 230 -9.67 -25.87 25.16
N GLN A 231 -10.06 -26.61 24.12
CA GLN A 231 -11.25 -26.30 23.31
C GLN A 231 -12.54 -26.34 24.13
N ALA A 232 -12.70 -27.32 25.02
CA ALA A 232 -13.86 -27.38 25.90
C ALA A 232 -13.91 -26.19 26.89
N PHE A 233 -12.77 -25.78 27.42
CA PHE A 233 -12.66 -24.56 28.24
C PHE A 233 -12.97 -23.30 27.44
N GLU A 234 -12.47 -23.20 26.21
CA GLU A 234 -12.70 -22.06 25.32
C GLU A 234 -14.18 -21.97 24.90
N GLU A 235 -14.83 -23.10 24.58
CA GLU A 235 -16.28 -23.14 24.31
C GLU A 235 -17.11 -22.71 25.53
N GLU A 236 -16.73 -23.11 26.76
CA GLU A 236 -17.39 -22.64 27.98
C GLU A 236 -17.12 -21.14 28.23
N ARG A 237 -15.92 -20.66 27.92
CA ARG A 237 -15.52 -19.26 28.05
C ARG A 237 -16.24 -18.37 27.04
N GLU A 238 -16.31 -18.80 25.78
CA GLU A 238 -16.95 -18.08 24.68
C GLU A 238 -18.47 -18.09 24.87
N ALA A 239 -19.08 -19.20 25.32
CA ALA A 239 -20.50 -19.20 25.70
C ALA A 239 -20.80 -18.26 26.87
N ALA A 240 -19.91 -18.17 27.88
CA ALA A 240 -20.04 -17.21 28.96
C ALA A 240 -19.77 -15.77 28.53
N PHE A 241 -18.91 -15.56 27.52
CA PHE A 241 -18.62 -14.25 26.95
C PHE A 241 -19.75 -13.77 26.06
N ASP A 242 -20.34 -14.63 25.23
CA ASP A 242 -21.54 -14.36 24.42
C ASP A 242 -22.74 -14.00 25.31
N GLU A 243 -22.96 -14.75 26.40
CA GLU A 243 -24.05 -14.44 27.35
C GLU A 243 -23.83 -13.09 28.07
N LEU A 244 -22.56 -12.72 28.29
CA LEU A 244 -22.17 -11.44 28.90
C LEU A 244 -22.16 -10.29 27.88
N GLU A 245 -21.82 -10.55 26.62
CA GLU A 245 -21.85 -9.60 25.51
C GLU A 245 -23.29 -9.31 25.09
N ASP A 246 -24.17 -10.31 25.05
CA ASP A 246 -25.61 -10.13 24.84
C ASP A 246 -26.23 -9.34 25.99
N ALA A 247 -25.90 -9.67 27.25
CA ALA A 247 -26.36 -8.88 28.40
C ALA A 247 -25.80 -7.45 28.41
N HIS A 248 -24.56 -7.26 27.97
CA HIS A 248 -23.93 -5.95 27.83
C HIS A 248 -24.51 -5.16 26.65
N LYS A 249 -24.89 -5.84 25.55
CA LYS A 249 -25.58 -5.25 24.41
C LYS A 249 -27.00 -4.84 24.78
N GLU A 250 -27.78 -5.69 25.44
CA GLU A 250 -29.10 -5.31 25.97
C GLU A 250 -29.01 -4.14 26.96
N ALA A 251 -28.00 -4.12 27.83
CA ALA A 251 -27.77 -3.01 28.74
C ALA A 251 -27.34 -1.72 28.01
N ARG A 252 -26.49 -1.82 26.98
CA ARG A 252 -26.03 -0.71 26.14
C ARG A 252 -27.15 -0.15 25.27
N ASP A 253 -27.97 -1.01 24.68
CA ASP A 253 -29.10 -0.64 23.84
C ASP A 253 -30.20 0.02 24.69
N ALA A 254 -30.44 -0.48 25.91
CA ALA A 254 -31.33 0.18 26.87
C ALA A 254 -30.78 1.53 27.38
N LEU A 255 -29.45 1.67 27.51
CA LEU A 255 -28.80 2.93 27.87
C LEU A 255 -28.77 3.93 26.70
N LYS A 256 -28.66 3.43 25.46
CA LYS A 256 -28.82 4.20 24.22
C LYS A 256 -30.25 4.69 24.07
N GLU A 257 -31.26 3.85 24.28
CA GLU A 257 -32.68 4.26 24.17
C GLU A 257 -33.10 5.24 25.29
N GLU A 258 -32.41 5.26 26.43
CA GLU A 258 -32.60 6.25 27.50
C GLU A 258 -31.78 7.55 27.27
N GLN A 259 -30.69 7.50 26.47
CA GLN A 259 -29.91 8.69 26.09
C GLN A 259 -30.40 9.33 24.78
N GLU A 260 -30.70 8.55 23.73
CA GLU A 260 -31.20 8.99 22.41
C GLU A 260 -32.62 9.61 22.49
N ASN A 261 -33.27 9.65 23.66
CA ASN A 261 -34.54 10.35 23.89
C ASN A 261 -34.40 11.70 24.62
N GLU A 262 -33.18 12.21 24.86
CA GLU A 262 -32.94 13.50 25.55
C GLU A 262 -32.10 14.54 24.76
N TRP A 263 -31.69 14.30 23.51
CA TRP A 263 -30.77 15.20 22.77
C TRP A 263 -31.36 15.72 21.46
N GLU A 264 -32.16 16.79 21.51
CA GLU A 264 -32.60 17.53 20.31
C GLU A 264 -32.06 18.98 20.30
N GLU A 265 -31.15 19.35 21.21
CA GLU A 265 -30.55 20.71 21.26
C GLU A 265 -29.14 20.60 21.88
N ILE A 266 -28.08 20.65 21.07
CA ILE A 266 -26.68 20.62 21.55
C ILE A 266 -26.11 22.04 21.45
N VAL A 267 -26.01 22.70 22.60
CA VAL A 267 -25.62 24.11 22.71
C VAL A 267 -24.28 24.22 23.44
N GLY A 268 -23.28 24.81 22.79
CA GLY A 268 -22.02 25.26 23.41
C GLY A 268 -22.26 26.48 24.32
N ASP A 269 -21.30 26.79 25.19
CA ASP A 269 -21.43 27.88 26.15
C ASP A 269 -20.59 29.10 25.79
N ALA A 270 -19.61 29.47 26.62
CA ALA A 270 -18.74 30.59 26.35
C ALA A 270 -17.29 30.11 26.37
N GLY A 271 -16.57 30.37 25.29
CA GLY A 271 -15.25 29.87 24.96
C GLY A 271 -15.31 28.74 23.93
N ASP A 272 -14.15 28.45 23.33
CA ASP A 272 -13.99 27.53 22.20
C ASP A 272 -14.51 26.09 22.49
N ASP A 273 -15.59 25.72 21.82
CA ASP A 273 -16.33 24.47 21.99
C ASP A 273 -16.20 23.52 20.79
N LEU A 274 -16.43 22.23 21.05
CA LEU A 274 -16.54 21.19 20.02
C LEU A 274 -17.90 20.54 20.11
N VAL A 275 -18.79 20.92 19.19
CA VAL A 275 -20.17 20.47 19.11
C VAL A 275 -20.31 19.46 17.98
N LYS A 276 -20.92 18.30 18.25
CA LYS A 276 -21.06 17.20 17.29
C LYS A 276 -22.47 16.65 17.28
N GLY A 277 -23.07 16.66 16.10
CA GLY A 277 -24.32 16.00 15.78
C GLY A 277 -24.22 14.47 15.73
N SER A 278 -25.38 13.86 15.60
CA SER A 278 -25.66 12.45 15.49
C SER A 278 -25.63 11.97 14.02
N LYS A 279 -26.62 11.21 13.57
CA LYS A 279 -26.84 10.91 12.13
C LYS A 279 -28.28 11.24 11.70
N ASP A 280 -29.02 11.82 12.63
CA ASP A 280 -30.38 12.28 12.46
C ASP A 280 -30.31 13.81 12.33
N ASP A 281 -31.39 14.46 11.90
CA ASP A 281 -31.44 15.92 11.75
C ASP A 281 -31.16 16.62 13.10
N ASP A 282 -30.03 17.32 13.22
CA ASP A 282 -29.58 17.94 14.46
C ASP A 282 -29.70 19.48 14.43
N GLU A 283 -29.92 20.11 15.60
CA GLU A 283 -29.79 21.55 15.81
C GLU A 283 -28.60 21.83 16.75
N LEU A 284 -27.55 22.47 16.21
CA LEU A 284 -26.27 22.68 16.87
C LEU A 284 -25.97 24.18 16.98
N THR A 285 -25.54 24.65 18.15
CA THR A 285 -25.11 26.04 18.35
C THR A 285 -23.77 26.09 19.07
N GLY A 286 -22.81 26.90 18.59
CA GLY A 286 -21.49 27.12 19.22
C GLY A 286 -21.58 28.05 20.42
N GLY A 287 -22.06 29.27 20.23
CA GLY A 287 -22.23 30.25 21.31
C GLY A 287 -21.22 31.39 21.20
N ASP A 288 -20.61 31.81 22.31
CA ASP A 288 -19.48 32.76 22.25
C ASP A 288 -18.17 31.94 22.20
N GLY A 289 -17.20 32.22 21.35
CA GLY A 289 -15.92 31.49 21.27
C GLY A 289 -15.56 31.11 19.84
N ASP A 290 -14.32 30.66 19.62
CA ASP A 290 -13.92 30.10 18.32
C ASP A 290 -14.29 28.61 18.31
N ASP A 291 -15.44 28.26 17.76
CA ASP A 291 -16.07 26.96 17.93
C ASP A 291 -15.84 25.99 16.75
N THR A 292 -16.11 24.72 16.98
CA THR A 292 -16.08 23.68 15.95
C THR A 292 -17.38 22.88 15.97
N LEU A 293 -18.20 23.03 14.93
CA LEU A 293 -19.49 22.34 14.79
C LEU A 293 -19.41 21.30 13.67
N LEU A 294 -19.90 20.09 13.95
CA LEU A 294 -19.88 18.97 13.01
C LEU A 294 -21.26 18.28 12.98
N GLY A 295 -22.05 18.47 11.92
CA GLY A 295 -23.43 17.93 11.81
C GLY A 295 -23.46 16.41 11.58
N SER A 296 -22.72 15.96 10.57
CA SER A 296 -22.53 14.55 10.14
C SER A 296 -23.47 14.11 9.02
N ASN A 297 -24.62 13.54 9.34
CA ASN A 297 -25.60 12.98 8.41
C ASN A 297 -26.97 13.45 8.91
N GLY A 298 -27.90 13.70 8.01
CA GLY A 298 -29.18 14.33 8.38
C GLY A 298 -29.37 15.59 7.55
N ASN A 299 -30.42 16.33 7.87
CA ASN A 299 -30.56 17.73 7.48
C ASN A 299 -30.29 18.56 8.73
N ASP A 300 -29.05 19.01 8.86
CA ASP A 300 -28.59 19.62 10.10
C ASP A 300 -28.75 21.14 10.04
N THR A 301 -29.06 21.77 11.18
CA THR A 301 -29.02 23.24 11.35
C THR A 301 -27.90 23.59 12.32
N LEU A 302 -26.92 24.36 11.85
CA LEU A 302 -25.71 24.71 12.58
C LEU A 302 -25.58 26.24 12.67
N ASP A 303 -25.29 26.76 13.85
CA ASP A 303 -25.08 28.19 14.12
C ASP A 303 -23.80 28.35 14.94
N GLY A 304 -22.73 28.90 14.35
CA GLY A 304 -21.44 29.11 15.01
C GLY A 304 -21.58 30.05 16.19
N GLY A 305 -22.15 31.23 15.95
CA GLY A 305 -22.45 32.22 16.98
C GLY A 305 -21.49 33.39 16.90
N ALA A 306 -20.63 33.59 17.89
CA ALA A 306 -19.70 34.71 17.91
C ALA A 306 -18.27 34.25 18.16
N GLY A 307 -17.37 34.47 17.21
CA GLY A 307 -15.97 34.05 17.20
C GLY A 307 -15.59 33.54 15.82
N ASP A 308 -14.33 33.19 15.60
CA ASP A 308 -13.91 32.63 14.31
C ASP A 308 -14.21 31.11 14.30
N ASP A 309 -15.32 30.69 13.69
CA ASP A 309 -15.88 29.35 13.80
C ASP A 309 -15.47 28.41 12.65
N PHE A 310 -15.45 27.11 12.95
CA PHE A 310 -15.32 26.06 11.95
C PHE A 310 -16.59 25.19 11.92
N ILE A 311 -17.31 25.23 10.82
CA ILE A 311 -18.56 24.50 10.63
C ILE A 311 -18.39 23.50 9.49
N TRP A 312 -18.74 22.24 9.77
CA TRP A 312 -18.86 21.20 8.75
C TRP A 312 -20.22 20.54 8.90
N SER A 313 -21.15 20.83 8.00
CA SER A 313 -22.53 20.35 8.14
C SER A 313 -22.64 18.86 7.88
N GLY A 314 -22.04 18.33 6.81
CA GLY A 314 -22.17 16.89 6.58
C GLY A 314 -21.38 16.34 5.41
N ALA A 315 -21.56 15.06 5.13
CA ALA A 315 -21.11 14.45 3.86
C ALA A 315 -22.24 13.60 3.25
N ASP A 316 -23.47 13.83 3.69
CA ASP A 316 -24.63 13.08 3.22
C ASP A 316 -25.06 13.62 1.88
N ALA A 317 -24.80 12.88 0.79
CA ALA A 317 -25.17 13.30 -0.56
C ALA A 317 -26.68 13.59 -0.80
N ASN A 318 -27.57 13.40 0.20
CA ASN A 318 -28.96 13.87 0.14
C ASN A 318 -29.36 14.73 1.35
N GLY A 319 -28.42 15.05 2.24
CA GLY A 319 -28.61 16.01 3.31
C GLY A 319 -28.95 17.37 2.73
N LYS A 320 -29.69 18.16 3.49
CA LYS A 320 -30.02 19.54 3.18
C LYS A 320 -29.69 20.36 4.39
N ASP A 321 -28.43 20.69 4.50
CA ASP A 321 -27.96 21.32 5.70
C ASP A 321 -28.17 22.83 5.64
N THR A 322 -28.28 23.46 6.80
CA THR A 322 -28.31 24.91 6.97
C THR A 322 -27.21 25.29 7.94
N ALA A 323 -26.29 26.15 7.53
CA ALA A 323 -25.19 26.59 8.37
C ALA A 323 -25.06 28.12 8.38
N PHE A 324 -24.91 28.68 9.57
CA PHE A 324 -24.64 30.09 9.83
C PHE A 324 -23.28 30.21 10.55
N GLY A 325 -22.35 30.99 9.99
CA GLY A 325 -21.07 31.28 10.64
C GLY A 325 -21.30 32.13 11.88
N GLY A 326 -21.80 33.35 11.69
CA GLY A 326 -22.19 34.25 12.76
C GLY A 326 -21.39 35.55 12.76
N GLU A 327 -20.93 36.00 13.93
CA GLU A 327 -19.95 37.09 14.03
C GLU A 327 -18.54 36.50 14.03
N GLY A 328 -17.67 36.86 13.09
CA GLY A 328 -16.29 36.37 13.07
C GLY A 328 -15.84 36.05 11.65
N ASN A 329 -14.63 35.53 11.49
CA ASN A 329 -14.17 35.02 10.21
C ASN A 329 -14.34 33.50 10.22
N ASP A 330 -15.38 33.04 9.55
CA ASP A 330 -15.85 31.67 9.68
C ASP A 330 -15.39 30.81 8.51
N VAL A 331 -15.30 29.50 8.77
CA VAL A 331 -15.04 28.50 7.74
C VAL A 331 -16.19 27.51 7.72
N ILE A 332 -16.97 27.52 6.65
CA ILE A 332 -18.19 26.74 6.52
C ILE A 332 -18.03 25.74 5.37
N GLY A 333 -18.28 24.46 5.66
CA GLY A 333 -18.34 23.39 4.67
C GLY A 333 -19.71 22.71 4.65
N GLY A 334 -20.41 22.78 3.52
CA GLY A 334 -21.68 22.05 3.28
C GLY A 334 -21.44 20.56 3.07
N GLY A 335 -20.44 20.25 2.26
CA GLY A 335 -19.95 18.90 2.02
C GLY A 335 -20.65 18.26 0.84
N GLY A 336 -21.80 17.63 1.05
CA GLY A 336 -22.60 17.18 -0.08
C GLY A 336 -24.05 17.19 0.32
N GLY A 337 -24.94 17.44 -0.63
CA GLY A 337 -26.32 17.74 -0.28
C GLY A 337 -26.88 18.83 -1.16
N HIS A 338 -27.98 19.44 -0.76
CA HIS A 338 -28.43 20.72 -1.30
C HIS A 338 -28.51 21.67 -0.12
N ASP A 339 -27.42 22.37 0.12
CA ASP A 339 -27.13 23.03 1.38
C ASP A 339 -27.38 24.54 1.29
N PHE A 340 -27.64 25.14 2.44
CA PHE A 340 -27.83 26.58 2.58
C PHE A 340 -26.81 27.13 3.58
N LEU A 341 -25.81 27.85 3.09
CA LEU A 341 -24.63 28.25 3.85
C LEU A 341 -24.51 29.77 3.89
N VAL A 342 -24.39 30.33 5.08
CA VAL A 342 -24.33 31.78 5.31
C VAL A 342 -23.12 32.10 6.17
N GLY A 343 -22.26 33.00 5.71
CA GLY A 343 -21.13 33.51 6.50
C GLY A 343 -21.62 34.25 7.73
N GLY A 344 -22.51 35.22 7.54
CA GLY A 344 -23.09 36.01 8.63
C GLY A 344 -24.16 35.32 9.49
N ASP A 345 -24.68 36.08 10.46
CA ASP A 345 -25.71 35.61 11.38
C ASP A 345 -27.15 35.78 10.85
N THR A 346 -28.13 35.23 11.59
CA THR A 346 -29.57 35.39 11.33
C THR A 346 -30.14 36.76 11.75
N GLN A 347 -29.33 37.62 12.38
CA GLN A 347 -29.72 38.88 13.01
C GLN A 347 -29.22 40.13 12.25
N GLY A 348 -28.57 39.97 11.10
CA GLY A 348 -28.10 41.09 10.28
C GLY A 348 -26.69 41.56 10.64
N SER A 349 -25.94 40.80 11.43
CA SER A 349 -24.53 41.05 11.69
C SER A 349 -23.70 40.44 10.56
N VAL A 350 -22.87 41.28 9.95
CA VAL A 350 -22.06 40.98 8.76
C VAL A 350 -20.56 41.12 9.06
N SER A 351 -20.14 40.95 10.31
CA SER A 351 -18.74 41.19 10.64
C SER A 351 -17.93 39.92 10.42
N GLY A 352 -17.23 39.82 9.30
CA GLY A 352 -16.45 38.64 8.99
C GLY A 352 -15.63 38.71 7.72
N SER A 353 -14.96 37.62 7.43
CA SER A 353 -14.27 37.33 6.17
C SER A 353 -14.33 35.84 6.00
N ASP A 354 -15.44 35.41 5.46
CA ASP A 354 -15.89 34.06 5.61
C ASP A 354 -15.40 33.24 4.43
N ILE A 355 -15.24 31.95 4.69
CA ILE A 355 -14.84 30.99 3.68
C ILE A 355 -15.88 29.90 3.62
N ILE A 356 -16.64 29.88 2.54
CA ILE A 356 -17.77 28.97 2.35
C ILE A 356 -17.44 28.00 1.20
N PHE A 357 -17.54 26.70 1.47
CA PHE A 357 -17.34 25.64 0.47
C PHE A 357 -18.50 24.63 0.52
N ALA A 358 -19.38 24.64 -0.48
CA ALA A 358 -20.54 23.74 -0.49
C ALA A 358 -20.20 22.33 -1.03
N SER A 359 -19.29 22.27 -2.01
CA SER A 359 -18.67 21.05 -2.56
C SER A 359 -19.54 20.26 -3.56
N SER A 360 -20.69 19.69 -3.18
CA SER A 360 -21.50 18.98 -4.17
C SER A 360 -23.01 18.98 -3.93
N GLY A 361 -23.74 19.21 -5.01
CA GLY A 361 -25.17 19.35 -5.16
C GLY A 361 -25.52 20.82 -5.39
N ASP A 362 -26.79 21.10 -5.63
CA ASP A 362 -27.26 22.45 -5.99
C ASP A 362 -27.43 23.24 -4.68
N ASP A 363 -26.44 24.07 -4.37
CA ASP A 363 -26.28 24.71 -3.07
C ASP A 363 -26.64 26.20 -3.13
N THR A 364 -26.92 26.80 -1.98
CA THR A 364 -27.10 28.26 -1.85
C THR A 364 -26.09 28.81 -0.86
N LEU A 365 -25.28 29.77 -1.31
CA LEU A 365 -24.22 30.37 -0.52
C LEU A 365 -24.50 31.87 -0.37
N VAL A 366 -24.29 32.39 0.83
CA VAL A 366 -24.46 33.80 1.17
C VAL A 366 -23.24 34.26 1.95
N GLY A 367 -22.49 35.23 1.42
CA GLY A 367 -21.30 35.77 2.10
C GLY A 367 -21.70 36.58 3.33
N GLY A 368 -22.59 37.54 3.12
CA GLY A 368 -23.13 38.40 4.18
C GLY A 368 -24.21 37.76 5.04
N SER A 369 -25.08 38.60 5.63
CA SER A 369 -26.18 38.12 6.47
C SER A 369 -27.36 37.69 5.60
N TRP A 370 -28.11 36.69 6.07
CA TRP A 370 -29.40 36.30 5.47
C TRP A 370 -30.31 37.51 5.20
N MET A 371 -30.32 38.51 6.10
CA MET A 371 -31.24 39.65 5.97
C MET A 371 -30.93 40.61 4.82
N ASP A 372 -29.75 40.55 4.22
CA ASP A 372 -29.38 41.43 3.10
C ASP A 372 -30.14 41.07 1.81
N LEU A 373 -30.50 39.79 1.64
CA LEU A 373 -31.35 39.31 0.54
C LEU A 373 -32.75 39.97 0.54
N ASN A 374 -33.27 40.31 1.72
CA ASN A 374 -34.59 40.95 1.86
C ASN A 374 -34.56 42.47 1.65
N GLN A 375 -33.38 43.11 1.69
CA GLN A 375 -33.24 44.56 1.45
C GLN A 375 -32.97 44.87 -0.03
N ASN A 376 -32.26 43.98 -0.74
CA ASN A 376 -31.89 44.19 -2.14
C ASN A 376 -32.94 43.70 -3.15
N GLY A 377 -34.05 43.10 -2.70
CA GLY A 377 -35.16 42.70 -3.56
C GLY A 377 -34.86 41.54 -4.50
N ILE A 378 -33.75 40.84 -4.29
CA ILE A 378 -33.33 39.67 -5.04
C ILE A 378 -33.78 38.45 -4.20
N VAL A 379 -34.94 37.89 -4.58
CA VAL A 379 -35.58 36.65 -4.08
C VAL A 379 -36.48 36.77 -2.83
N ASP A 380 -37.78 36.56 -3.05
CA ASP A 380 -38.77 36.19 -2.02
C ASP A 380 -38.56 34.69 -1.70
N ILE A 381 -37.77 34.39 -0.65
CA ILE A 381 -37.36 33.02 -0.27
C ILE A 381 -38.54 32.15 0.24
N ASP A 382 -39.76 32.71 0.36
CA ASP A 382 -40.98 31.98 0.72
C ASP A 382 -41.29 30.77 -0.21
N ASP A 383 -40.64 30.66 -1.38
CA ASP A 383 -40.74 29.50 -2.31
C ASP A 383 -39.72 28.36 -2.06
N PHE A 384 -38.72 28.52 -1.16
CA PHE A 384 -37.66 27.52 -0.92
C PHE A 384 -37.82 26.65 0.34
N MET A 385 -38.72 27.01 1.28
CA MET A 385 -39.00 26.14 2.42
C MET A 385 -39.91 24.97 2.01
N PRO A 386 -39.55 23.70 2.30
CA PRO A 386 -40.45 22.58 2.07
C PRO A 386 -41.68 22.72 2.98
N GLU A 387 -42.81 23.11 2.39
CA GLU A 387 -44.09 23.14 3.08
C GLU A 387 -44.39 21.77 3.72
N ASN A 388 -44.56 21.74 5.05
CA ASN A 388 -45.46 20.76 5.65
C ASN A 388 -46.40 21.41 6.69
N GLU A 389 -47.53 21.85 6.12
CA GLU A 389 -48.86 22.07 6.73
C GLU A 389 -49.16 23.44 7.37
N ALA A 390 -49.69 24.34 6.54
CA ALA A 390 -50.65 25.36 6.96
C ALA A 390 -51.95 24.72 7.52
N PRO A 391 -52.71 25.42 8.40
CA PRO A 391 -53.84 26.15 7.84
C PRO A 391 -54.21 27.48 8.53
N THR A 392 -54.42 28.48 7.66
CA THR A 392 -55.43 29.56 7.68
C THR A 392 -55.26 30.77 8.61
N ASP A 393 -55.06 31.96 8.02
CA ASP A 393 -56.20 32.83 7.72
C ASP A 393 -55.89 33.76 6.52
N ASN A 394 -56.87 33.83 5.62
CA ASN A 394 -56.92 34.72 4.49
C ASN A 394 -56.95 36.18 4.98
N ASN A 395 -56.02 37.00 4.48
CA ASN A 395 -56.40 38.34 4.09
C ASN A 395 -55.57 38.85 2.90
N ASP A 396 -55.70 38.14 1.77
CA ASP A 396 -55.70 38.82 0.47
C ASP A 396 -56.89 39.79 0.47
N SER A 397 -56.58 41.08 0.58
CA SER A 397 -57.51 42.15 0.25
C SER A 397 -56.74 43.44 -0.05
N GLY A 398 -55.96 43.39 -1.14
CA GLY A 398 -55.96 44.46 -2.12
C GLY A 398 -54.73 45.36 -2.19
N ASP A 399 -53.96 45.17 -3.27
CA ASP A 399 -53.97 46.19 -4.33
C ASP A 399 -53.92 45.51 -5.71
N LYS A 400 -55.05 45.57 -6.43
CA LYS A 400 -55.10 45.39 -7.88
C LYS A 400 -55.37 46.77 -8.48
N ASN A 401 -54.31 47.44 -8.92
CA ASN A 401 -54.33 48.45 -9.98
C ASN A 401 -52.98 48.40 -10.71
N ASN A 402 -52.87 47.60 -11.77
CA ASN A 402 -53.03 48.05 -13.16
C ASN A 402 -51.88 48.95 -13.68
N GLY A 403 -50.83 48.31 -14.18
CA GLY A 403 -50.42 48.40 -15.59
C GLY A 403 -49.39 49.47 -15.98
N SER A 404 -48.11 49.07 -16.00
CA SER A 404 -47.08 49.24 -17.05
C SER A 404 -45.81 48.63 -16.45
N ASP A 405 -45.33 47.46 -16.88
CA ASP A 405 -44.44 47.32 -18.04
C ASP A 405 -43.55 48.56 -18.25
N SER A 406 -42.46 48.58 -17.49
CA SER A 406 -41.24 49.35 -17.70
C SER A 406 -40.18 48.69 -16.82
N GLU A 407 -39.23 48.02 -17.48
CA GLU A 407 -37.77 47.99 -17.23
C GLU A 407 -37.29 48.19 -15.78
N PRO A 408 -36.34 47.38 -15.27
CA PRO A 408 -35.66 47.68 -14.02
C PRO A 408 -34.84 48.95 -14.27
N THR A 409 -35.39 50.09 -13.86
CA THR A 409 -34.69 51.36 -13.84
C THR A 409 -34.94 51.98 -12.49
N ASP A 410 -33.85 52.57 -11.99
CA ASP A 410 -33.71 53.32 -10.76
C ASP A 410 -33.22 52.49 -9.57
N ALA A 411 -31.90 52.34 -9.55
CA ALA A 411 -31.07 52.42 -8.37
C ALA A 411 -31.68 53.37 -7.31
N ASP A 412 -32.30 52.80 -6.28
CA ASP A 412 -32.61 53.54 -5.05
C ASP A 412 -31.38 53.47 -4.13
N THR A 413 -30.38 54.28 -4.49
CA THR A 413 -29.21 54.62 -3.69
C THR A 413 -29.57 55.62 -2.57
N THR A 414 -30.56 55.30 -1.72
CA THR A 414 -30.84 56.15 -0.55
C THR A 414 -30.85 55.42 0.79
N ASP A 415 -29.68 55.54 1.44
CA ASP A 415 -29.50 55.85 2.87
C ASP A 415 -28.85 54.75 3.74
N ASP A 416 -27.55 54.50 3.52
CA ASP A 416 -26.58 54.76 4.60
C ASP A 416 -25.29 55.40 4.07
N THR A 417 -25.25 56.74 4.10
CA THR A 417 -24.00 57.49 3.92
C THR A 417 -23.17 57.45 5.20
N SER A 418 -22.04 56.75 5.22
CA SER A 418 -20.75 57.37 5.61
C SER A 418 -19.53 56.46 5.55
N GLY A 419 -18.82 56.55 4.42
CA GLY A 419 -17.37 56.58 4.43
C GLY A 419 -16.71 55.34 3.88
N GLU A 420 -15.92 55.56 2.82
CA GLU A 420 -14.69 54.83 2.64
C GLU A 420 -13.87 54.87 3.94
N THR A 421 -14.07 53.84 4.77
CA THR A 421 -13.25 53.55 5.92
C THR A 421 -13.23 52.04 6.12
N GLU A 422 -12.25 51.40 5.47
CA GLU A 422 -11.54 50.22 5.96
C GLU A 422 -12.42 49.01 6.34
N GLY A 423 -12.68 48.16 5.35
CA GLY A 423 -12.41 46.72 5.42
C GLY A 423 -13.05 45.94 6.56
N THR A 424 -14.28 45.50 6.34
CA THR A 424 -14.55 44.06 6.41
C THR A 424 -13.77 43.41 5.26
N PRO A 425 -12.89 42.44 5.53
CA PRO A 425 -12.24 41.71 4.44
C PRO A 425 -13.30 40.85 3.74
N GLY A 426 -13.35 40.90 2.40
CA GLY A 426 -14.38 40.19 1.66
C GLY A 426 -14.30 38.67 1.80
N ASP A 427 -15.39 38.05 1.42
CA ASP A 427 -15.68 36.65 1.56
C ASP A 427 -15.10 35.83 0.41
N THR A 428 -14.99 34.53 0.66
CA THR A 428 -14.51 33.57 -0.32
C THR A 428 -15.50 32.42 -0.45
N LEU A 429 -16.24 32.40 -1.55
CA LEU A 429 -17.37 31.49 -1.75
C LEU A 429 -17.08 30.49 -2.86
N TRP A 430 -17.34 29.21 -2.60
CA TRP A 430 -17.22 28.14 -3.59
C TRP A 430 -18.43 27.21 -3.58
N GLY A 431 -19.22 27.22 -4.65
CA GLY A 431 -20.37 26.33 -4.84
C GLY A 431 -19.91 24.88 -5.03
N GLY A 432 -19.15 24.61 -6.08
CA GLY A 432 -18.47 23.34 -6.27
C GLY A 432 -19.00 22.56 -7.47
N ILE A 433 -19.87 21.59 -7.24
CA ILE A 433 -20.49 20.79 -8.31
C ILE A 433 -21.99 20.80 -8.08
N GLY A 434 -22.78 21.29 -9.02
CA GLY A 434 -24.22 21.46 -8.87
C GLY A 434 -24.60 22.79 -9.52
N ASP A 435 -25.90 23.00 -9.69
CA ASP A 435 -26.41 24.29 -10.20
C ASP A 435 -26.57 25.23 -8.99
N ASP A 436 -25.53 26.01 -8.70
CA ASP A 436 -25.40 26.73 -7.43
C ASP A 436 -25.96 28.16 -7.49
N HIS A 437 -26.46 28.64 -6.36
CA HIS A 437 -26.91 30.01 -6.18
C HIS A 437 -25.99 30.73 -5.19
N VAL A 438 -25.18 31.66 -5.68
CA VAL A 438 -24.19 32.39 -4.87
C VAL A 438 -24.58 33.85 -4.76
N PHE A 439 -24.73 34.31 -3.53
CA PHE A 439 -24.90 35.71 -3.16
C PHE A 439 -23.65 36.12 -2.39
N ALA A 440 -22.88 37.03 -2.95
CA ALA A 440 -21.74 37.62 -2.25
C ALA A 440 -22.25 38.67 -1.24
N SER A 441 -21.45 39.69 -0.96
CA SER A 441 -21.73 40.76 -0.01
C SER A 441 -21.54 42.13 -0.67
N ASP A 442 -21.58 43.23 0.10
CA ASP A 442 -21.24 44.56 -0.43
C ASP A 442 -19.69 44.83 -0.36
N ASP A 443 -18.90 43.82 -0.01
CA ASP A 443 -17.44 43.87 0.08
C ASP A 443 -16.74 43.20 -1.12
N ALA A 444 -15.44 43.46 -1.28
CA ALA A 444 -14.68 42.90 -2.40
C ALA A 444 -14.43 41.39 -2.22
N ASP A 445 -15.22 40.59 -2.94
CA ASP A 445 -15.35 39.15 -2.72
C ASP A 445 -14.62 38.32 -3.79
N ILE A 446 -14.41 37.04 -3.47
CA ILE A 446 -13.92 36.05 -4.42
C ILE A 446 -14.95 34.92 -4.51
N VAL A 447 -15.57 34.80 -5.68
CA VAL A 447 -16.59 33.80 -5.95
C VAL A 447 -16.07 32.77 -6.95
N GLY A 448 -16.27 31.50 -6.64
CA GLY A 448 -16.07 30.38 -7.54
C GLY A 448 -17.30 29.50 -7.62
N ALA A 449 -18.18 29.71 -8.60
CA ALA A 449 -19.47 29.01 -8.67
C ALA A 449 -19.28 27.50 -8.88
N GLY A 450 -18.62 27.07 -9.96
CA GLY A 450 -18.01 25.74 -10.03
C GLY A 450 -18.31 24.96 -11.30
N VAL A 451 -19.19 23.95 -11.19
CA VAL A 451 -19.59 23.07 -12.29
C VAL A 451 -21.09 22.87 -12.20
N GLY A 452 -21.81 23.35 -13.20
CA GLY A 452 -23.28 23.35 -13.22
C GLY A 452 -23.73 24.67 -13.82
N ASP A 453 -25.03 24.83 -14.01
CA ASP A 453 -25.60 26.09 -14.52
C ASP A 453 -25.84 27.01 -13.30
N ASP A 454 -24.91 27.91 -13.03
CA ASP A 454 -24.85 28.65 -11.77
C ASP A 454 -25.53 30.04 -11.86
N ILE A 455 -25.99 30.56 -10.73
CA ILE A 455 -26.48 31.93 -10.57
C ILE A 455 -25.61 32.66 -9.54
N VAL A 456 -24.96 33.75 -9.97
CA VAL A 456 -24.07 34.54 -9.12
C VAL A 456 -24.52 35.99 -9.06
N TYR A 457 -24.62 36.53 -7.84
CA TYR A 457 -24.77 37.95 -7.56
C TYR A 457 -23.59 38.44 -6.73
N GLY A 458 -22.74 39.31 -7.31
CA GLY A 458 -21.63 39.97 -6.62
C GLY A 458 -22.07 41.11 -5.70
N LEU A 459 -23.20 41.76 -6.02
CA LEU A 459 -23.80 42.86 -5.27
C LEU A 459 -22.93 44.13 -5.27
N GLY A 460 -22.00 44.28 -4.34
CA GLY A 460 -21.20 45.50 -4.21
C GLY A 460 -19.76 45.17 -3.86
N GLY A 461 -18.82 46.08 -4.14
CA GLY A 461 -17.40 45.82 -3.92
C GLY A 461 -16.69 45.46 -5.22
N ASP A 462 -15.35 45.45 -5.20
CA ASP A 462 -14.55 45.12 -6.39
C ASP A 462 -14.33 43.59 -6.45
N ASP A 463 -15.22 42.87 -7.10
CA ASP A 463 -15.29 41.42 -7.02
C ASP A 463 -14.36 40.69 -7.99
N THR A 464 -14.08 39.43 -7.67
CA THR A 464 -13.49 38.48 -8.62
C THR A 464 -14.34 37.22 -8.68
N ILE A 465 -15.04 37.06 -9.81
CA ILE A 465 -16.00 35.99 -10.05
C ILE A 465 -15.44 35.00 -11.08
N PHE A 466 -15.43 33.72 -10.71
CA PHE A 466 -15.12 32.59 -11.57
C PHE A 466 -16.36 31.69 -11.65
N ALA A 467 -17.06 31.70 -12.78
CA ALA A 467 -18.24 30.84 -12.96
C ALA A 467 -17.85 29.36 -13.02
N GLY A 468 -16.66 29.06 -13.54
CA GLY A 468 -15.98 27.78 -13.29
C GLY A 468 -15.53 27.08 -14.57
N GLN A 469 -15.84 25.80 -14.73
CA GLN A 469 -15.27 24.99 -15.83
C GLN A 469 -16.24 24.68 -16.97
N THR A 470 -17.53 24.60 -16.66
CA THR A 470 -18.67 24.24 -17.53
C THR A 470 -19.97 24.63 -16.84
N GLY A 471 -20.94 25.13 -17.59
CA GLY A 471 -22.24 25.58 -17.10
C GLY A 471 -22.82 26.55 -18.12
N ASP A 472 -24.12 26.77 -18.18
CA ASP A 472 -24.68 27.99 -18.80
C ASP A 472 -25.00 28.96 -17.65
N ASP A 473 -24.07 29.86 -17.34
CA ASP A 473 -24.07 30.61 -16.07
C ASP A 473 -24.79 31.97 -16.19
N PHE A 474 -25.47 32.39 -15.13
CA PHE A 474 -25.99 33.75 -14.97
C PHE A 474 -25.16 34.50 -13.93
N ILE A 475 -24.61 35.65 -14.30
CA ILE A 475 -23.74 36.45 -13.44
C ILE A 475 -24.19 37.91 -13.48
N ASP A 476 -24.42 38.49 -12.31
CA ASP A 476 -24.61 39.92 -12.10
C ASP A 476 -23.55 40.36 -11.08
N ALA A 477 -22.47 41.00 -11.55
CA ALA A 477 -21.33 41.34 -10.69
C ALA A 477 -21.68 42.52 -9.75
N GLY A 478 -22.51 43.45 -10.20
CA GLY A 478 -23.14 44.44 -9.33
C GLY A 478 -22.42 45.79 -9.37
N ALA A 479 -22.03 46.33 -8.22
CA ALA A 479 -21.43 47.65 -8.13
C ALA A 479 -19.97 47.58 -7.65
N GLY A 480 -19.02 48.02 -8.46
CA GLY A 480 -17.59 48.02 -8.15
C GLY A 480 -16.78 47.74 -9.41
N ASP A 481 -15.45 47.80 -9.32
CA ASP A 481 -14.59 47.50 -10.47
C ASP A 481 -14.34 45.97 -10.57
N ASP A 482 -15.24 45.25 -11.24
CA ASP A 482 -15.33 43.80 -11.15
C ASP A 482 -14.44 43.04 -12.13
N LYS A 483 -14.12 41.78 -11.78
CA LYS A 483 -13.44 40.83 -12.69
C LYS A 483 -14.23 39.55 -12.83
N VAL A 484 -14.80 39.35 -14.02
CA VAL A 484 -15.62 38.18 -14.31
C VAL A 484 -14.97 37.26 -15.33
N TYR A 485 -14.95 35.96 -15.01
CA TYR A 485 -14.53 34.88 -15.90
C TYR A 485 -15.64 33.83 -16.03
N ALA A 486 -16.52 33.98 -17.02
CA ALA A 486 -17.66 33.08 -17.25
C ALA A 486 -17.24 31.71 -17.84
N SER A 487 -16.15 31.70 -18.60
CA SER A 487 -15.38 30.50 -18.98
C SER A 487 -15.98 29.60 -20.08
N LYS A 488 -16.96 28.75 -19.80
CA LYS A 488 -17.52 27.84 -20.80
C LYS A 488 -19.00 27.64 -20.52
N GLY A 489 -19.80 28.18 -21.39
CA GLY A 489 -21.25 28.07 -21.38
C GLY A 489 -21.83 28.92 -22.47
N ASP A 490 -23.14 28.82 -22.69
CA ASP A 490 -23.85 29.97 -23.21
C ASP A 490 -24.14 30.91 -22.02
N ASP A 491 -23.15 31.71 -21.62
CA ASP A 491 -23.18 32.47 -20.37
C ASP A 491 -23.92 33.82 -20.52
N THR A 492 -24.55 34.31 -19.45
CA THR A 492 -25.15 35.65 -19.37
C THR A 492 -24.48 36.45 -18.26
N VAL A 493 -23.78 37.51 -18.63
CA VAL A 493 -22.97 38.32 -17.71
C VAL A 493 -23.35 39.79 -17.77
N TYR A 494 -23.65 40.35 -16.61
CA TYR A 494 -23.80 41.78 -16.37
C TYR A 494 -22.66 42.24 -15.45
N GLY A 495 -21.88 43.24 -15.89
CA GLY A 495 -20.86 43.90 -15.07
C GLY A 495 -21.53 44.74 -13.99
N GLY A 496 -22.25 45.77 -14.42
CA GLY A 496 -23.08 46.58 -13.54
C GLY A 496 -22.55 48.00 -13.45
N ASP A 497 -22.33 48.54 -12.25
CA ASP A 497 -21.79 49.89 -12.04
C ASP A 497 -20.29 49.82 -11.71
N GLY A 498 -19.39 50.32 -12.54
CA GLY A 498 -17.95 50.36 -12.25
C GLY A 498 -17.10 50.25 -13.51
N ASP A 499 -15.77 50.25 -13.40
CA ASP A 499 -14.90 49.95 -14.55
C ASP A 499 -14.60 48.43 -14.59
N ASP A 500 -15.39 47.67 -15.35
CA ASP A 500 -15.39 46.19 -15.30
C ASP A 500 -14.44 45.52 -16.28
N LEU A 501 -13.96 44.33 -15.92
CA LEU A 501 -13.21 43.43 -16.81
C LEU A 501 -13.92 42.09 -16.93
N ILE A 502 -14.50 41.82 -18.10
CA ILE A 502 -15.33 40.64 -18.34
C ILE A 502 -14.76 39.77 -19.46
N TYR A 503 -14.64 38.48 -19.18
CA TYR A 503 -14.34 37.44 -20.15
C TYR A 503 -15.52 36.45 -20.24
N GLY A 504 -16.24 36.46 -21.37
CA GLY A 504 -17.31 35.51 -21.70
C GLY A 504 -16.77 34.08 -21.77
N GLY A 505 -15.95 33.77 -22.78
CA GLY A 505 -15.17 32.55 -22.81
C GLY A 505 -15.35 31.70 -24.06
N ASN A 506 -16.15 30.65 -24.00
CA ASN A 506 -16.41 29.79 -25.16
C ASN A 506 -17.88 29.41 -25.20
N GLN A 507 -18.38 29.28 -26.43
CA GLN A 507 -19.80 29.15 -26.76
C GLN A 507 -20.45 30.53 -26.75
N ASN A 508 -21.77 30.61 -26.85
CA ASN A 508 -22.42 31.84 -27.27
C ASN A 508 -22.80 32.69 -26.07
N ASP A 509 -21.97 33.69 -25.75
CA ASP A 509 -22.12 34.48 -24.53
C ASP A 509 -22.94 35.76 -24.76
N LEU A 510 -23.69 36.19 -23.74
CA LEU A 510 -24.26 37.54 -23.62
C LEU A 510 -23.48 38.29 -22.56
N VAL A 511 -22.80 39.37 -22.96
CA VAL A 511 -21.98 40.19 -22.07
C VAL A 511 -22.45 41.65 -22.15
N ASP A 512 -22.85 42.22 -21.01
CA ASP A 512 -23.19 43.64 -20.86
C ASP A 512 -22.31 44.27 -19.78
N GLY A 513 -21.56 45.32 -20.13
CA GLY A 513 -20.68 46.04 -19.21
C GLY A 513 -21.46 46.84 -18.17
N GLY A 514 -22.53 47.52 -18.58
CA GLY A 514 -23.32 48.35 -17.69
C GLY A 514 -22.88 49.81 -17.69
N SER A 515 -22.74 50.44 -16.53
CA SER A 515 -22.24 51.81 -16.40
C SER A 515 -20.75 51.78 -16.09
N GLY A 516 -19.88 52.32 -16.93
CA GLY A 516 -18.46 52.09 -16.70
C GLY A 516 -17.54 52.56 -17.78
N ASN A 517 -16.25 52.25 -17.69
CA ASN A 517 -15.39 52.19 -18.87
C ASN A 517 -14.86 50.77 -18.95
N ASP A 518 -15.63 49.92 -19.62
CA ASP A 518 -15.49 48.48 -19.45
C ASP A 518 -14.53 47.87 -20.46
N GLU A 519 -13.91 46.76 -20.07
CA GLU A 519 -13.06 45.95 -20.94
C GLU A 519 -13.72 44.57 -21.13
N LEU A 520 -14.39 44.40 -22.27
CA LEU A 520 -15.24 43.23 -22.55
C LEU A 520 -14.64 42.34 -23.63
N TYR A 521 -14.59 41.04 -23.34
CA TYR A 521 -14.11 40.00 -24.24
C TYR A 521 -15.17 38.91 -24.40
N GLY A 522 -15.76 38.77 -25.60
CA GLY A 522 -16.72 37.70 -25.93
C GLY A 522 -16.03 36.33 -25.86
N GLY A 523 -15.10 36.07 -26.78
CA GLY A 523 -14.25 34.89 -26.72
C GLY A 523 -14.30 34.03 -27.98
N LYS A 524 -14.93 32.86 -27.90
CA LYS A 524 -15.10 31.97 -29.05
C LYS A 524 -16.56 31.68 -29.25
N ASP A 525 -16.91 31.48 -30.51
CA ASP A 525 -18.27 31.21 -30.99
C ASP A 525 -19.08 32.53 -31.02
N GLU A 526 -20.41 32.49 -31.15
CA GLU A 526 -21.19 33.68 -31.52
C GLU A 526 -21.61 34.50 -30.29
N ASP A 527 -20.92 35.62 -30.03
CA ASP A 527 -21.13 36.42 -28.82
C ASP A 527 -22.00 37.67 -29.06
N THR A 528 -22.77 38.08 -28.05
CA THR A 528 -23.50 39.36 -28.02
C THR A 528 -22.92 40.25 -26.94
N ILE A 529 -22.33 41.39 -27.32
CA ILE A 529 -21.58 42.28 -26.43
C ILE A 529 -22.17 43.68 -26.45
N SER A 530 -22.50 44.20 -25.27
CA SER A 530 -22.92 45.58 -25.01
C SER A 530 -21.91 46.22 -24.06
N GLY A 531 -21.34 47.36 -24.44
CA GLY A 531 -20.51 48.15 -23.51
C GLY A 531 -21.35 48.86 -22.45
N GLY A 532 -22.58 49.26 -22.81
CA GLY A 532 -23.46 50.01 -21.93
C GLY A 532 -23.22 51.52 -22.02
N ASP A 533 -23.14 52.19 -20.87
CA ASP A 533 -22.94 53.64 -20.72
C ASP A 533 -21.47 53.92 -20.35
N GLY A 534 -20.71 54.52 -21.28
CA GLY A 534 -19.36 55.04 -20.98
C GLY A 534 -18.40 54.87 -22.13
N ASP A 535 -17.08 54.89 -21.87
CA ASP A 535 -16.07 54.78 -22.93
C ASP A 535 -15.46 53.36 -22.94
N ASP A 536 -16.08 52.43 -23.67
CA ASP A 536 -15.81 50.99 -23.51
C ASP A 536 -14.80 50.43 -24.53
N THR A 537 -14.15 49.32 -24.18
CA THR A 537 -13.27 48.54 -25.05
C THR A 537 -13.85 47.15 -25.26
N LEU A 538 -14.30 46.87 -26.48
CA LEU A 538 -15.02 45.65 -26.85
C LEU A 538 -14.18 44.77 -27.78
N THR A 539 -14.10 43.48 -27.49
CA THR A 539 -13.41 42.48 -28.30
C THR A 539 -14.33 41.27 -28.50
N GLY A 540 -14.75 41.01 -29.74
CA GLY A 540 -15.64 39.88 -30.05
C GLY A 540 -14.92 38.55 -29.93
N GLY A 541 -13.73 38.46 -30.51
CA GLY A 541 -12.92 37.27 -30.53
C GLY A 541 -13.10 36.48 -31.81
N ALA A 542 -13.54 35.23 -31.72
CA ALA A 542 -13.64 34.34 -32.87
C ALA A 542 -15.08 33.85 -33.04
N GLY A 543 -15.83 34.42 -33.95
CA GLY A 543 -17.24 34.09 -34.11
C GLY A 543 -17.89 34.89 -35.20
N GLU A 544 -19.22 34.80 -35.29
CA GLU A 544 -20.05 35.85 -35.90
C GLU A 544 -20.60 36.69 -34.73
N ASP A 545 -19.91 37.78 -34.38
CA ASP A 545 -20.18 38.51 -33.13
C ASP A 545 -21.15 39.68 -33.34
N ARG A 546 -21.92 40.00 -32.31
CA ARG A 546 -22.88 41.12 -32.31
C ARG A 546 -22.51 42.17 -31.28
N PHE A 547 -22.15 43.36 -31.73
CA PHE A 547 -21.89 44.52 -30.86
C PHE A 547 -23.13 45.40 -30.77
N VAL A 548 -23.72 45.50 -29.59
CA VAL A 548 -24.97 46.22 -29.33
C VAL A 548 -24.68 47.62 -28.79
N PHE A 549 -25.32 48.63 -29.38
CA PHE A 549 -25.17 50.03 -28.97
C PHE A 549 -26.49 50.62 -28.47
N SER A 550 -26.39 51.48 -27.46
CA SER A 550 -27.47 52.27 -26.87
C SER A 550 -27.37 53.75 -27.32
N THR A 551 -28.33 54.57 -26.90
CA THR A 551 -28.28 56.00 -27.24
C THR A 551 -27.19 56.78 -26.50
N ASN A 552 -26.61 56.24 -25.42
CA ASN A 552 -25.63 56.93 -24.58
C ASN A 552 -24.32 56.14 -24.38
N SER A 553 -23.95 55.27 -25.33
CA SER A 553 -22.72 54.44 -25.30
C SER A 553 -21.39 55.20 -25.44
N GLY A 554 -21.26 56.39 -24.84
CA GLY A 554 -20.04 57.22 -24.85
C GLY A 554 -19.13 57.08 -26.09
N ALA A 555 -17.85 56.79 -25.88
CA ALA A 555 -16.84 56.71 -26.92
C ALA A 555 -16.11 55.36 -26.96
N ASP A 556 -16.77 54.37 -27.53
CA ASP A 556 -16.33 52.98 -27.58
C ASP A 556 -15.22 52.69 -28.61
N VAL A 557 -14.53 51.57 -28.38
CA VAL A 557 -13.57 50.97 -29.30
C VAL A 557 -13.89 49.48 -29.47
N VAL A 558 -14.21 49.06 -30.70
CA VAL A 558 -14.24 47.64 -31.06
C VAL A 558 -12.88 47.26 -31.64
N THR A 559 -12.19 46.31 -31.03
CA THR A 559 -10.76 46.07 -31.29
C THR A 559 -10.48 45.14 -32.48
N ASP A 560 -11.43 44.26 -32.82
CA ASP A 560 -11.20 43.14 -33.75
C ASP A 560 -12.31 42.88 -34.78
N PHE A 561 -13.30 43.77 -34.90
CA PHE A 561 -14.43 43.69 -35.85
C PHE A 561 -14.06 43.06 -37.21
N ASP A 562 -14.62 41.89 -37.54
CA ASP A 562 -14.59 41.27 -38.86
C ASP A 562 -15.80 41.68 -39.69
N ASN A 563 -15.53 42.45 -40.73
CA ASN A 563 -16.55 43.01 -41.61
C ASN A 563 -17.22 42.00 -42.57
N HIS A 564 -16.89 40.71 -42.48
CA HIS A 564 -17.57 39.62 -43.21
C HIS A 564 -18.57 38.86 -42.36
N ASP A 565 -18.35 38.81 -41.05
CA ASP A 565 -18.97 37.86 -40.13
C ASP A 565 -19.69 38.61 -38.98
N ASP A 566 -19.15 39.72 -38.48
CA ASP A 566 -19.72 40.46 -37.34
C ASP A 566 -20.81 41.48 -37.73
N VAL A 567 -21.63 41.83 -36.74
CA VAL A 567 -22.75 42.78 -36.85
C VAL A 567 -22.68 43.87 -35.79
N LEU A 568 -22.93 45.11 -36.21
CA LEU A 568 -23.18 46.25 -35.32
C LEU A 568 -24.69 46.45 -35.17
N ASP A 569 -25.21 46.27 -33.97
CA ASP A 569 -26.62 46.37 -33.65
C ASP A 569 -26.99 47.74 -33.07
N PHE A 570 -27.81 48.49 -33.81
CA PHE A 570 -28.37 49.77 -33.40
C PHE A 570 -29.89 49.70 -33.18
N THR A 571 -30.50 48.52 -33.20
CA THR A 571 -31.96 48.34 -33.10
C THR A 571 -32.54 48.95 -31.82
N GLY A 572 -31.79 48.90 -30.71
CA GLY A 572 -32.15 49.52 -29.43
C GLY A 572 -32.11 51.05 -29.42
N THR A 573 -31.39 51.68 -30.36
CA THR A 573 -31.23 53.15 -30.41
C THR A 573 -32.39 53.88 -31.08
N GLY A 574 -33.14 53.19 -31.94
CA GLY A 574 -34.16 53.79 -32.81
C GLY A 574 -33.60 54.73 -33.89
N LEU A 575 -32.29 54.72 -34.12
CA LEU A 575 -31.62 55.48 -35.19
C LEU A 575 -31.85 54.83 -36.55
N ALA A 576 -31.75 55.64 -37.61
CA ALA A 576 -31.62 55.15 -38.97
C ALA A 576 -30.16 55.19 -39.45
N PHE A 577 -29.81 54.35 -40.44
CA PHE A 577 -28.47 54.33 -41.05
C PHE A 577 -27.98 55.71 -41.52
N GLU A 578 -28.87 56.60 -42.00
CA GLU A 578 -28.49 57.94 -42.42
C GLU A 578 -28.10 58.90 -41.28
N GLU A 579 -28.35 58.52 -40.03
CA GLU A 579 -28.02 59.29 -38.82
C GLU A 579 -26.62 58.95 -38.28
N ILE A 580 -25.99 57.87 -38.78
CA ILE A 580 -24.62 57.50 -38.47
C ILE A 580 -23.64 58.19 -39.42
N SER A 581 -22.65 58.89 -38.84
CA SER A 581 -21.55 59.50 -39.59
C SER A 581 -20.29 58.63 -39.54
N ALA A 582 -19.73 58.28 -40.69
CA ALA A 582 -18.52 57.46 -40.80
C ALA A 582 -17.31 58.29 -41.26
N THR A 583 -16.22 58.27 -40.48
CA THR A 583 -14.98 59.00 -40.75
C THR A 583 -13.76 58.08 -40.65
N ALA A 584 -13.01 57.94 -41.73
CA ALA A 584 -11.75 57.20 -41.69
C ALA A 584 -10.67 57.98 -40.90
N THR A 585 -9.98 57.30 -40.00
CA THR A 585 -8.88 57.83 -39.18
C THR A 585 -7.59 57.03 -39.41
N ASP A 586 -6.50 57.43 -38.76
CA ASP A 586 -5.25 56.66 -38.79
C ASP A 586 -5.34 55.35 -37.97
N ALA A 587 -6.30 55.25 -37.04
CA ALA A 587 -6.49 54.11 -36.15
C ALA A 587 -7.55 53.10 -36.65
N GLY A 588 -8.49 53.54 -37.49
CA GLY A 588 -9.62 52.73 -37.94
C GLY A 588 -10.76 53.57 -38.50
N LEU A 589 -11.95 53.00 -38.57
CA LEU A 589 -13.17 53.67 -39.01
C LEU A 589 -13.95 54.16 -37.78
N LEU A 590 -14.08 55.48 -37.63
CA LEU A 590 -14.88 56.09 -36.57
C LEU A 590 -16.32 56.26 -37.05
N LEU A 591 -17.26 55.65 -36.35
CA LEU A 591 -18.69 55.87 -36.49
C LEU A 591 -19.17 56.79 -35.36
N SER A 592 -20.06 57.75 -35.66
CA SER A 592 -20.56 58.69 -34.65
C SER A 592 -22.00 59.10 -34.92
N TRP A 593 -22.80 59.19 -33.86
CA TRP A 593 -24.20 59.62 -33.86
C TRP A 593 -24.47 60.67 -32.76
N ASP A 594 -25.72 61.07 -32.60
CA ASP A 594 -26.13 61.95 -31.50
C ASP A 594 -26.29 61.09 -30.24
N GLY A 595 -25.26 61.07 -29.39
CA GLY A 595 -25.26 60.33 -28.12
C GLY A 595 -24.09 59.37 -27.91
N GLY A 596 -23.37 58.98 -28.97
CA GLY A 596 -22.17 58.14 -28.84
C GLY A 596 -21.32 58.04 -30.10
N SER A 597 -20.20 57.31 -30.00
CA SER A 597 -19.32 56.99 -31.11
C SER A 597 -18.59 55.68 -30.89
N VAL A 598 -18.35 54.90 -31.95
CA VAL A 598 -17.52 53.69 -31.89
C VAL A 598 -16.38 53.76 -32.91
N LEU A 599 -15.16 53.45 -32.47
CA LEU A 599 -14.01 53.23 -33.34
C LEU A 599 -13.86 51.74 -33.65
N LEU A 600 -14.07 51.37 -34.91
CA LEU A 600 -13.71 50.04 -35.41
C LEU A 600 -12.21 50.01 -35.73
N ALA A 601 -11.41 49.45 -34.83
CA ALA A 601 -9.96 49.46 -34.93
C ALA A 601 -9.48 48.68 -36.18
N GLY A 602 -8.51 49.23 -36.91
CA GLY A 602 -7.92 48.56 -38.07
C GLY A 602 -8.78 48.53 -39.35
N ILE A 603 -10.08 48.82 -39.28
CA ILE A 603 -10.96 48.93 -40.45
C ILE A 603 -10.61 50.16 -41.28
N THR A 604 -10.27 49.94 -42.55
CA THR A 604 -9.88 51.01 -43.50
C THR A 604 -10.84 51.16 -44.67
N GLU A 605 -11.83 50.26 -44.77
CA GLU A 605 -12.86 50.30 -45.81
C GLU A 605 -14.01 51.24 -45.40
N PRO A 606 -14.77 51.79 -46.37
CA PRO A 606 -15.97 52.56 -46.07
C PRO A 606 -17.06 51.68 -45.44
N ALA A 607 -17.87 52.24 -44.55
CA ALA A 607 -19.03 51.55 -43.96
C ALA A 607 -19.97 50.99 -45.05
N ASP A 608 -20.36 49.71 -44.90
CA ASP A 608 -21.40 49.06 -45.70
C ASP A 608 -22.66 48.86 -44.85
N SER A 609 -23.84 49.12 -45.42
CA SER A 609 -25.13 48.89 -44.77
C SER A 609 -25.35 47.44 -44.32
N ALA A 610 -24.60 46.48 -44.87
CA ALA A 610 -24.69 45.07 -44.47
C ALA A 610 -24.11 44.78 -43.08
N TRP A 611 -23.28 45.67 -42.53
CA TRP A 611 -22.69 45.53 -41.19
C TRP A 611 -23.64 45.92 -40.07
N PHE A 612 -24.81 46.47 -40.39
CA PHE A 612 -25.68 47.14 -39.42
C PHE A 612 -27.03 46.46 -39.31
N ASP A 613 -27.52 46.35 -38.08
CA ASP A 613 -28.92 46.06 -37.76
C ASP A 613 -29.60 47.32 -37.18
N PHE A 614 -30.85 47.60 -37.59
CA PHE A 614 -31.61 48.81 -37.21
C PHE A 614 -33.10 48.54 -36.98
#